data_AF-A0A820YG69-F1
#
_entry.id   AF-A0A820YG69-F1
#
_cell.length_a   1.000
_cell.length_b   1.000
_cell.length_c   1.000
_cell.angle_alpha   90.00
_cell.angle_beta   90.00
_cell.angle_gamma   90.00
#
_symmetry.space_group_name_H-M   'P 1'
#
loop_
_entity.id
_entity.type
_entity.pdbx_description
1 polymer ?
#
loop_
_entity_poly.entity_id
_entity_poly.type
_entity_poly.pdbx_seq_one_letter_code
_entity_poly.pdbx_strand_id
1 'polypeptide(L)'
;VGMFSIGLRPDRRRPSQLRLNDFMPTQLPDGSSNLRKLPSTFDLDTTSIAPPNEKTNENESILIQQNNTTKTRCYLERNQILKWYDSYSSTTKSMISDPANRAYILATVPIYDECLRDNYELQVWQSYFKMGIEQKHWAKEVTQRTKTCYDVVNCQFIRKKINQLVDNIVQADATIFDVQVQLIRYWSHRNSENHQTIESIEKQILEYISQCTPYVKKMFQGRIELAKVEIEEYKALTDFNQIATPAQFNFHFVLESKVKQCSMKNKSFVMVTKRAEYDLLPKFIEKMEFSFKIDESVMSQEDVQVMYDQMRKITKDYRTQMMALYVRSLAREYELLSSEIKRTVELFPQDKDQGFGATAGHVAFKHYHELREKRLNLEVEQSLYFLEEIQPMKISSITS
;
A
#
# COMPACT_ATOMS: atom_id res chain seq x y z
N VAL A 1 49.50 -15.01 -21.92
CA VAL A 1 48.52 -16.08 -22.18
C VAL A 1 47.55 -16.11 -21.01
N GLY A 2 46.28 -15.79 -21.26
CA GLY A 2 45.25 -15.59 -20.22
C GLY A 2 44.22 -14.56 -20.66
N MET A 3 43.46 -14.87 -21.71
CA MET A 3 42.33 -14.09 -22.19
C MET A 3 41.16 -14.24 -21.22
N PHE A 4 40.61 -13.12 -20.73
CA PHE A 4 39.25 -13.07 -20.20
C PHE A 4 38.42 -12.11 -21.05
N SER A 5 37.58 -12.70 -21.88
CA SER A 5 36.63 -12.02 -22.76
C SER A 5 35.52 -11.38 -21.92
N ILE A 6 35.44 -10.06 -21.97
CA ILE A 6 34.31 -9.28 -21.44
C ILE A 6 33.15 -9.44 -22.41
N GLY A 7 32.08 -10.07 -21.94
CA GLY A 7 30.83 -10.24 -22.69
C GLY A 7 30.14 -8.90 -22.90
N LEU A 8 30.41 -8.27 -24.04
CA LEU A 8 29.61 -7.21 -24.64
C LEU A 8 28.21 -7.78 -24.92
N ARG A 9 27.17 -7.27 -24.27
CA ARG A 9 25.79 -7.51 -24.70
C ARG A 9 25.52 -6.70 -25.97
N PRO A 10 25.00 -7.30 -27.05
CA PRO A 10 24.78 -6.61 -28.29
C PRO A 10 23.51 -5.77 -28.25
N ASP A 11 23.67 -4.57 -28.77
CA ASP A 11 22.63 -3.68 -29.26
C ASP A 11 22.03 -4.25 -30.57
N ARG A 12 20.69 -4.25 -30.73
CA ARG A 12 19.91 -4.07 -31.99
C ARG A 12 18.47 -4.63 -31.98
N ARG A 13 17.51 -3.71 -32.21
CA ARG A 13 16.39 -3.67 -33.23
C ARG A 13 15.27 -4.74 -33.14
N ARG A 14 13.95 -4.49 -33.33
CA ARG A 14 13.06 -3.42 -33.84
C ARG A 14 11.67 -3.60 -33.17
N PRO A 15 10.85 -2.54 -32.99
CA PRO A 15 9.47 -2.67 -32.52
C PRO A 15 8.51 -3.02 -33.67
N SER A 16 7.67 -4.03 -33.45
CA SER A 16 6.46 -4.26 -34.24
C SER A 16 5.48 -3.12 -33.96
N GLN A 17 5.07 -2.40 -35.02
CA GLN A 17 4.03 -1.39 -34.93
C GLN A 17 2.68 -2.06 -34.66
N LEU A 18 2.17 -1.94 -33.44
CA LEU A 18 0.75 -2.13 -33.14
C LEU A 18 0.10 -0.74 -33.15
N ARG A 19 -0.87 -0.56 -34.04
CA ARG A 19 -1.61 0.70 -34.19
C ARG A 19 -2.51 0.92 -32.97
N LEU A 20 -2.55 2.17 -32.52
CA LEU A 20 -3.22 2.64 -31.30
C LEU A 20 -4.77 2.71 -31.41
N ASN A 21 -5.34 2.43 -32.59
CA ASN A 21 -6.75 2.76 -32.90
C ASN A 21 -7.75 1.60 -32.77
N ASP A 22 -7.33 0.38 -32.46
CA ASP A 22 -8.23 -0.77 -32.57
C ASP A 22 -8.96 -1.15 -31.26
N PHE A 23 -8.62 -0.58 -30.09
CA PHE A 23 -9.17 -1.09 -28.82
C PHE A 23 -9.33 -0.04 -27.70
N MET A 24 -9.96 1.10 -27.98
CA MET A 24 -10.47 2.02 -26.96
C MET A 24 -12.01 1.96 -26.99
N PRO A 25 -12.71 1.61 -25.88
CA PRO A 25 -14.09 2.00 -25.72
C PRO A 25 -14.16 3.50 -25.41
N THR A 26 -14.83 4.21 -26.30
CA THR A 26 -15.17 5.62 -26.23
C THR A 26 -16.09 5.92 -25.04
N GLN A 27 -15.76 6.97 -24.28
CA GLN A 27 -16.63 7.86 -23.50
C GLN A 27 -17.68 7.26 -22.53
N LEU A 28 -17.50 7.63 -21.24
CA LEU A 28 -18.57 7.70 -20.24
C LEU A 28 -19.66 8.68 -20.69
N PRO A 29 -20.97 8.35 -20.60
CA PRO A 29 -22.02 9.35 -20.71
C PRO A 29 -22.36 9.97 -19.35
N ASP A 30 -22.45 11.30 -19.37
CA ASP A 30 -23.00 12.17 -18.35
C ASP A 30 -24.44 11.79 -17.96
N GLY A 31 -24.80 12.13 -16.72
CA GLY A 31 -26.10 11.87 -16.15
C GLY A 31 -27.23 12.66 -16.80
N SER A 32 -28.37 12.01 -17.00
CA SER A 32 -29.70 12.45 -16.54
C SER A 32 -30.81 11.64 -17.22
N SER A 33 -31.81 11.26 -16.41
CA SER A 33 -33.13 10.76 -16.79
C SER A 33 -33.19 9.44 -17.59
N ASN A 34 -33.74 8.39 -16.98
CA ASN A 34 -34.97 7.76 -17.47
C ASN A 34 -35.41 6.61 -16.54
N LEU A 35 -36.51 6.85 -15.83
CA LEU A 35 -37.41 5.83 -15.32
C LEU A 35 -37.77 4.85 -16.45
N ARG A 36 -37.46 3.55 -16.28
CA ARG A 36 -38.10 2.50 -17.09
C ARG A 36 -38.68 1.39 -16.22
N LYS A 37 -40.01 1.41 -16.26
CA LYS A 37 -41.03 0.41 -15.96
C LYS A 37 -40.56 -1.05 -15.99
N LEU A 38 -40.83 -1.74 -14.89
CA LEU A 38 -40.95 -3.20 -14.79
C LEU A 38 -42.08 -3.71 -15.71
N PRO A 39 -41.93 -4.89 -16.34
CA PRO A 39 -43.06 -5.73 -16.69
C PRO A 39 -43.41 -6.67 -15.53
N SER A 40 -44.70 -6.73 -15.25
CA SER A 40 -45.34 -7.58 -14.28
C SER A 40 -45.63 -8.98 -14.83
N THR A 41 -45.85 -9.91 -13.89
CA THR A 41 -46.77 -11.06 -13.89
C THR A 41 -46.37 -12.44 -14.48
N PHE A 42 -46.58 -13.45 -13.61
CA PHE A 42 -46.97 -14.87 -13.80
C PHE A 42 -45.92 -15.84 -14.37
N ASP A 43 -45.76 -17.10 -13.92
CA ASP A 43 -46.57 -17.99 -13.09
C ASP A 43 -45.71 -19.08 -12.41
N LEU A 44 -46.23 -19.66 -11.33
CA LEU A 44 -45.73 -20.89 -10.72
C LEU A 44 -46.06 -22.09 -11.63
N ASP A 45 -45.12 -23.02 -11.80
CA ASP A 45 -45.52 -24.42 -11.90
C ASP A 45 -44.47 -25.40 -11.36
N THR A 46 -44.95 -26.24 -10.46
CA THR A 46 -44.32 -27.37 -9.80
C THR A 46 -44.06 -28.52 -10.76
N THR A 47 -42.85 -29.09 -10.76
CA THR A 47 -42.67 -30.53 -11.00
C THR A 47 -41.60 -31.12 -10.09
N SER A 48 -42.00 -32.19 -9.42
CA SER A 48 -41.24 -33.03 -8.49
C SER A 48 -40.50 -34.12 -9.26
N ILE A 49 -39.21 -34.34 -9.00
CA ILE A 49 -38.55 -35.65 -9.19
C ILE A 49 -37.57 -35.88 -8.02
N ALA A 50 -37.69 -37.05 -7.40
CA ALA A 50 -36.96 -37.55 -6.24
C ALA A 50 -35.48 -37.94 -6.55
N PRO A 51 -34.62 -38.14 -5.52
CA PRO A 51 -33.16 -38.13 -5.63
C PRO A 51 -32.55 -39.51 -5.90
N PRO A 52 -31.25 -39.56 -6.25
CA PRO A 52 -30.42 -40.57 -5.56
C PRO A 52 -28.97 -40.15 -5.23
N ASN A 53 -28.59 -40.58 -4.02
CA ASN A 53 -27.31 -41.14 -3.56
C ASN A 53 -26.03 -40.30 -3.50
N GLU A 54 -25.74 -39.91 -2.25
CA GLU A 54 -24.46 -39.98 -1.54
C GLU A 54 -23.39 -40.89 -2.18
N LYS A 55 -22.27 -40.27 -2.55
CA LYS A 55 -20.94 -40.79 -2.25
C LYS A 55 -20.05 -39.65 -1.74
N THR A 56 -19.68 -39.81 -0.48
CA THR A 56 -18.62 -39.14 0.26
C THR A 56 -17.36 -38.89 -0.57
N ASN A 57 -16.87 -37.66 -0.56
CA ASN A 57 -15.52 -37.33 -1.01
C ASN A 57 -14.88 -36.35 -0.01
N GLU A 58 -14.19 -36.92 0.98
CA GLU A 58 -13.44 -36.24 2.05
C GLU A 58 -12.18 -35.49 1.55
N ASN A 59 -12.14 -35.07 0.28
CA ASN A 59 -10.98 -34.44 -0.35
C ASN A 59 -11.16 -32.95 -0.69
N GLU A 60 -12.33 -32.34 -0.45
CA GLU A 60 -12.53 -30.89 -0.63
C GLU A 60 -12.13 -30.06 0.60
N SER A 61 -11.92 -30.71 1.75
CA SER A 61 -11.54 -30.04 3.01
C SER A 61 -10.05 -29.70 3.10
N ILE A 62 -9.22 -30.19 2.18
CA ILE A 62 -7.75 -30.06 2.23
C ILE A 62 -7.22 -28.99 1.25
N LEU A 63 -8.06 -28.43 0.38
CA LEU A 63 -7.64 -27.39 -0.59
C LEU A 63 -8.01 -25.93 -0.20
N ILE A 64 -8.54 -25.71 1.00
CA ILE A 64 -8.93 -24.37 1.50
C ILE A 64 -7.92 -23.83 2.56
N GLN A 65 -6.90 -24.60 2.94
CA GLN A 65 -5.88 -24.18 3.91
C GLN A 65 -4.56 -23.73 3.27
N GLN A 66 -4.63 -22.91 2.21
CA GLN A 66 -3.50 -22.03 1.88
C GLN A 66 -3.75 -20.65 2.50
N ASN A 67 -3.19 -20.51 3.70
CA ASN A 67 -3.14 -19.34 4.55
C ASN A 67 -2.81 -18.04 3.80
N ASN A 68 -3.85 -17.30 3.41
CA ASN A 68 -3.85 -15.86 3.53
C ASN A 68 -4.61 -15.52 4.82
N THR A 69 -3.91 -15.51 5.96
CA THR A 69 -4.40 -14.79 7.13
C THR A 69 -4.32 -13.30 6.80
N THR A 70 -5.26 -12.79 6.00
CA THR A 70 -5.53 -11.36 5.93
C THR A 70 -5.91 -10.95 7.34
N LYS A 71 -4.95 -10.40 8.08
CA LYS A 71 -5.24 -9.76 9.37
C LYS A 71 -6.35 -8.77 9.11
N THR A 72 -7.54 -9.01 9.67
CA THR A 72 -8.66 -8.08 9.59
C THR A 72 -8.17 -6.72 10.06
N ARG A 73 -8.34 -5.69 9.24
CA ARG A 73 -7.88 -4.34 9.56
C ARG A 73 -8.62 -3.87 10.81
N CYS A 74 -7.92 -3.35 11.81
CA CYS A 74 -8.51 -3.09 13.13
C CYS A 74 -9.70 -2.11 13.06
N TYR A 75 -9.67 -1.12 12.16
CA TYR A 75 -10.80 -0.20 11.96
C TYR A 75 -12.03 -0.89 11.35
N LEU A 76 -11.87 -1.98 10.60
CA LEU A 76 -13.00 -2.74 10.06
C LEU A 76 -13.64 -3.67 11.10
N GLU A 77 -13.11 -3.73 12.33
CA GLU A 77 -13.74 -4.48 13.41
C GLU A 77 -15.10 -3.87 13.75
N ARG A 78 -16.12 -4.74 13.88
CA ARG A 78 -17.49 -4.34 14.22
C ARG A 78 -17.56 -3.37 15.39
N ASN A 79 -16.79 -3.61 16.45
CA ASN A 79 -16.78 -2.75 17.64
C ASN A 79 -16.23 -1.35 17.35
N GLN A 80 -15.25 -1.22 16.46
CA GLN A 80 -14.66 0.08 16.10
C GLN A 80 -15.61 0.89 15.23
N ILE A 81 -16.23 0.24 14.23
CA ILE A 81 -17.26 0.86 13.38
C ILE A 81 -18.38 1.41 14.27
N LEU A 82 -18.97 0.57 15.12
CA LEU A 82 -20.07 0.98 16.00
C LEU A 82 -19.69 2.10 16.97
N LYS A 83 -18.48 2.04 17.55
CA LYS A 83 -17.98 3.11 18.43
C LYS A 83 -17.86 4.44 17.72
N TRP A 84 -17.37 4.45 16.47
CA TRP A 84 -17.27 5.68 15.70
C TRP A 84 -18.66 6.27 15.44
N TYR A 85 -19.61 5.48 14.94
CA TYR A 85 -20.96 5.95 14.66
C TYR A 85 -21.73 6.41 15.91
N ASP A 86 -21.48 5.82 17.09
CA ASP A 86 -22.11 6.27 18.34
C ASP A 86 -21.52 7.59 18.88
N SER A 87 -20.24 7.88 18.57
CA SER A 87 -19.50 9.03 19.11
C SER A 87 -19.35 10.20 18.13
N TYR A 88 -19.53 9.99 16.82
CA TYR A 88 -19.22 11.00 15.80
C TYR A 88 -20.20 12.17 15.77
N SER A 89 -21.51 11.88 15.71
CA SER A 89 -22.54 12.92 15.68
C SER A 89 -23.91 12.39 16.14
N SER A 90 -24.82 13.29 16.54
CA SER A 90 -26.20 12.93 16.87
C SER A 90 -26.92 12.25 15.69
N THR A 91 -26.59 12.64 14.46
CA THR A 91 -27.14 12.06 13.22
C THR A 91 -26.63 10.65 12.96
N THR A 92 -25.34 10.37 13.16
CA THR A 92 -24.78 9.02 13.00
C THR A 92 -25.21 8.09 14.12
N LYS A 93 -25.41 8.63 15.33
CA LYS A 93 -25.97 7.89 16.45
C LYS A 93 -27.42 7.46 16.22
N SER A 94 -28.27 8.37 15.75
CA SER A 94 -29.67 8.03 15.43
C SER A 94 -29.75 7.02 14.28
N MET A 95 -28.84 7.11 13.31
CA MET A 95 -28.72 6.17 12.20
C MET A 95 -28.45 4.73 12.65
N ILE A 96 -27.47 4.50 13.54
CA ILE A 96 -27.14 3.14 14.01
C ILE A 96 -28.12 2.60 15.05
N SER A 97 -29.05 3.42 15.52
CA SER A 97 -30.13 2.99 16.41
C SER A 97 -31.13 2.09 15.70
N ASP A 98 -31.29 2.23 14.37
CA ASP A 98 -32.07 1.31 13.56
C ASP A 98 -31.28 0.00 13.33
N PRO A 99 -31.81 -1.17 13.72
CA PRO A 99 -31.12 -2.45 13.56
C PRO A 99 -30.78 -2.79 12.11
N ALA A 100 -31.59 -2.39 11.14
CA ALA A 100 -31.37 -2.67 9.72
C ALA A 100 -30.29 -1.77 9.14
N ASN A 101 -30.28 -0.47 9.48
CA ASN A 101 -29.21 0.44 9.08
C ASN A 101 -27.87 -0.04 9.66
N ARG A 102 -27.87 -0.45 10.93
CA ARG A 102 -26.69 -1.01 11.58
C ARG A 102 -26.20 -2.29 10.89
N ALA A 103 -27.09 -3.19 10.53
CA ALA A 103 -26.73 -4.42 9.80
C ALA A 103 -26.17 -4.10 8.41
N TYR A 104 -26.79 -3.17 7.69
CA TYR A 104 -26.32 -2.68 6.40
C TYR A 104 -24.90 -2.11 6.49
N ILE A 105 -24.67 -1.15 7.39
CA ILE A 105 -23.35 -0.51 7.60
C ILE A 105 -22.28 -1.57 7.88
N LEU A 106 -22.54 -2.49 8.80
CA LEU A 106 -21.57 -3.52 9.17
C LEU A 106 -21.26 -4.49 8.03
N ALA A 107 -22.22 -4.75 7.16
CA ALA A 107 -22.02 -5.61 6.00
C ALA A 107 -21.25 -4.90 4.87
N THR A 108 -21.53 -3.61 4.64
CA THR A 108 -21.03 -2.88 3.47
C THR A 108 -19.73 -2.12 3.72
N VAL A 109 -19.43 -1.67 4.94
CA VAL A 109 -18.18 -0.94 5.26
C VAL A 109 -16.92 -1.68 4.77
N PRO A 110 -16.73 -2.99 5.02
CA PRO A 110 -15.57 -3.73 4.50
C PRO A 110 -15.51 -3.77 2.96
N ILE A 111 -16.68 -3.88 2.31
CA ILE A 111 -16.80 -3.95 0.85
C ILE A 111 -16.44 -2.62 0.22
N TYR A 112 -16.90 -1.50 0.80
CA TYR A 112 -16.51 -0.16 0.36
C TYR A 112 -15.00 0.10 0.54
N ASP A 113 -14.40 -0.35 1.66
CA ASP A 113 -12.95 -0.22 1.88
C ASP A 113 -12.14 -0.97 0.82
N GLU A 114 -12.54 -2.20 0.51
CA GLU A 114 -11.89 -3.02 -0.52
C GLU A 114 -12.07 -2.41 -1.92
N CYS A 115 -13.30 -2.04 -2.28
CA CYS A 115 -13.59 -1.39 -3.58
C CYS A 115 -12.78 -0.10 -3.76
N LEU A 116 -12.66 0.73 -2.71
CA LEU A 116 -11.87 1.97 -2.75
C LEU A 116 -10.37 1.70 -2.94
N ARG A 117 -9.83 0.66 -2.29
CA ARG A 117 -8.43 0.24 -2.46
C ARG A 117 -8.17 -0.34 -3.85
N ASP A 118 -9.08 -1.15 -4.37
CA ASP A 118 -8.97 -1.72 -5.72
C ASP A 118 -9.05 -0.61 -6.78
N ASN A 119 -9.88 0.41 -6.57
CA ASN A 119 -9.92 1.60 -7.41
C ASN A 119 -8.59 2.37 -7.43
N TYR A 120 -7.94 2.54 -6.29
CA TYR A 120 -6.62 3.19 -6.25
C TYR A 120 -5.52 2.32 -6.85
N GLU A 121 -5.50 1.01 -6.57
CA GLU A 121 -4.57 0.06 -7.18
C GLU A 121 -4.74 0.05 -8.71
N LEU A 122 -5.98 0.09 -9.21
CA LEU A 122 -6.29 0.17 -10.64
C LEU A 122 -5.65 1.41 -11.28
N GLN A 123 -5.75 2.58 -10.65
CA GLN A 123 -5.12 3.81 -11.14
C GLN A 123 -3.59 3.69 -11.22
N VAL A 124 -2.95 2.99 -10.27
CA VAL A 124 -1.51 2.71 -10.31
C VAL A 124 -1.16 1.84 -11.52
N TRP A 125 -1.85 0.72 -11.71
CA TRP A 125 -1.58 -0.18 -12.84
C TRP A 125 -1.86 0.46 -14.19
N GLN A 126 -2.93 1.26 -14.31
CA GLN A 126 -3.20 2.04 -15.51
C GLN A 126 -2.08 3.05 -15.79
N SER A 127 -1.55 3.70 -14.75
CA SER A 127 -0.41 4.60 -14.88
C SER A 127 0.86 3.87 -15.33
N TYR A 128 1.14 2.69 -14.77
CA TYR A 128 2.28 1.86 -15.19
C TYR A 128 2.14 1.36 -16.63
N PHE A 129 0.92 0.99 -17.03
CA PHE A 129 0.62 0.59 -18.40
C PHE A 129 0.89 1.74 -19.39
N LYS A 130 0.40 2.93 -19.04
CA LYS A 130 0.62 4.15 -19.82
C LYS A 130 2.11 4.48 -19.97
N MET A 131 2.86 4.45 -18.87
CA MET A 131 4.32 4.68 -18.89
C MET A 131 5.05 3.67 -19.78
N GLY A 132 4.70 2.39 -19.68
CA GLY A 132 5.33 1.33 -20.47
C GLY A 132 5.09 1.48 -21.97
N ILE A 133 3.85 1.79 -22.37
CA ILE A 133 3.49 1.90 -23.80
C ILE A 133 3.95 3.24 -24.40
N GLU A 134 3.68 4.35 -23.74
CA GLU A 134 3.91 5.68 -24.30
C GLU A 134 5.37 6.12 -24.14
N GLN A 135 5.98 5.82 -22.99
CA GLN A 135 7.31 6.31 -22.62
C GLN A 135 8.38 5.23 -22.71
N LYS A 136 8.01 3.98 -23.07
CA LYS A 136 8.91 2.82 -23.19
C LYS A 136 9.73 2.57 -21.92
N HIS A 137 9.12 2.84 -20.77
CA HIS A 137 9.73 2.60 -19.47
C HIS A 137 8.75 1.87 -18.57
N TRP A 138 9.18 0.73 -18.06
CA TRP A 138 8.42 -0.06 -17.10
C TRP A 138 8.86 0.30 -15.69
N ALA A 139 7.90 0.68 -14.85
CA ALA A 139 8.13 0.88 -13.42
C ALA A 139 8.86 -0.34 -12.82
N LYS A 140 9.78 -0.08 -11.89
CA LYS A 140 10.57 -1.13 -11.23
C LYS A 140 9.69 -2.21 -10.59
N GLU A 141 8.53 -1.82 -10.05
CA GLU A 141 7.57 -2.77 -9.49
C GLU A 141 7.09 -3.80 -10.53
N VAL A 142 6.85 -3.38 -11.78
CA VAL A 142 6.44 -4.27 -12.87
C VAL A 142 7.56 -5.26 -13.18
N THR A 143 8.76 -4.74 -13.45
CA THR A 143 9.91 -5.56 -13.86
C THR A 143 10.37 -6.52 -12.76
N GLN A 144 10.22 -6.16 -11.49
CA GLN A 144 10.48 -7.05 -10.36
C GLN A 144 9.48 -8.22 -10.30
N ARG A 145 8.20 -7.96 -10.54
CA ARG A 145 7.15 -9.01 -10.51
C ARG A 145 7.25 -9.95 -11.70
N THR A 146 7.53 -9.44 -12.89
CA THR A 146 7.66 -10.26 -14.11
C THR A 146 9.05 -10.87 -14.28
N LYS A 147 10.05 -10.34 -13.56
CA LYS A 147 11.48 -10.68 -13.68
C LYS A 147 12.03 -10.47 -15.09
N THR A 148 11.41 -9.59 -15.86
CA THR A 148 11.82 -9.30 -17.25
C THR A 148 11.53 -7.84 -17.64
N CYS A 149 12.27 -7.38 -18.65
CA CYS A 149 12.07 -6.08 -19.30
C CYS A 149 11.33 -6.22 -20.64
N TYR A 150 10.83 -7.41 -21.00
CA TYR A 150 10.15 -7.60 -22.28
C TYR A 150 8.75 -6.96 -22.29
N ASP A 151 8.54 -6.03 -23.21
CA ASP A 151 7.29 -5.27 -23.36
C ASP A 151 6.06 -6.16 -23.48
N VAL A 152 6.13 -7.23 -24.27
CA VAL A 152 4.98 -8.15 -24.47
C VAL A 152 4.56 -8.80 -23.15
N VAL A 153 5.53 -9.27 -22.36
CA VAL A 153 5.28 -9.94 -21.08
C VAL A 153 4.73 -8.95 -20.06
N ASN A 154 5.34 -7.76 -19.98
CA ASN A 154 4.90 -6.71 -19.05
C ASN A 154 3.51 -6.18 -19.40
N CYS A 155 3.20 -5.97 -20.68
CA CYS A 155 1.88 -5.60 -21.16
C CYS A 155 0.82 -6.63 -20.77
N GLN A 156 1.07 -7.93 -21.02
CA GLN A 156 0.12 -9.00 -20.68
C GLN A 156 -0.09 -9.08 -19.17
N PHE A 157 0.98 -8.99 -18.38
CA PHE A 157 0.91 -8.99 -16.92
C PHE A 157 0.04 -7.86 -16.38
N ILE A 158 0.28 -6.63 -16.82
CA ILE A 158 -0.47 -5.46 -16.34
C ILE A 158 -1.93 -5.52 -16.80
N ARG A 159 -2.21 -5.91 -18.06
CA ARG A 159 -3.58 -6.08 -18.54
C ARG A 159 -4.36 -7.09 -17.69
N LYS A 160 -3.74 -8.23 -17.37
CA LYS A 160 -4.34 -9.23 -16.48
C LYS A 160 -4.65 -8.63 -15.10
N LYS A 161 -3.76 -7.80 -14.56
CA LYS A 161 -3.97 -7.12 -13.28
C LYS A 161 -5.08 -6.08 -13.33
N ILE A 162 -5.14 -5.27 -14.38
CA ILE A 162 -6.21 -4.30 -14.62
C ILE A 162 -7.56 -5.02 -14.70
N ASN A 163 -7.67 -6.07 -15.51
CA ASN A 163 -8.92 -6.81 -15.65
C ASN A 163 -9.36 -7.43 -14.32
N GLN A 164 -8.43 -8.04 -13.58
CA GLN A 164 -8.73 -8.59 -12.25
C GLN A 164 -9.31 -7.52 -11.31
N LEU A 165 -8.74 -6.31 -11.29
CA LEU A 165 -9.22 -5.23 -10.41
C LEU A 165 -10.57 -4.70 -10.87
N VAL A 166 -10.80 -4.58 -12.19
CA VAL A 166 -12.10 -4.20 -12.73
C VAL A 166 -13.17 -5.21 -12.34
N ASP A 167 -12.89 -6.51 -12.47
CA ASP A 167 -13.81 -7.57 -12.09
C ASP A 167 -14.13 -7.53 -10.58
N ASN A 168 -13.12 -7.33 -9.73
CA ASN A 168 -13.30 -7.16 -8.29
C ASN A 168 -14.22 -5.97 -7.94
N ILE A 169 -13.99 -4.81 -8.57
CA ILE A 169 -14.80 -3.61 -8.35
C ILE A 169 -16.25 -3.87 -8.75
N VAL A 170 -16.48 -4.46 -9.92
CA VAL A 170 -17.82 -4.80 -10.39
C VAL A 170 -18.52 -5.78 -9.44
N GLN A 171 -17.80 -6.77 -8.92
CA GLN A 171 -18.35 -7.73 -7.95
C GLN A 171 -18.69 -7.06 -6.61
N ALA A 172 -17.85 -6.15 -6.14
CA ALA A 172 -18.10 -5.37 -4.93
C ALA A 172 -19.35 -4.48 -5.08
N ASP A 173 -19.47 -3.77 -6.21
CA ASP A 173 -20.62 -2.93 -6.53
C ASP A 173 -21.92 -3.74 -6.61
N ALA A 174 -21.90 -4.91 -7.24
CA ALA A 174 -23.04 -5.83 -7.28
C ALA A 174 -23.45 -6.29 -5.88
N THR A 175 -22.47 -6.60 -5.01
CA THR A 175 -22.74 -7.03 -3.64
C THR A 175 -23.32 -5.90 -2.80
N ILE A 176 -22.80 -4.68 -2.93
CA ILE A 176 -23.35 -3.49 -2.28
C ILE A 176 -24.79 -3.28 -2.72
N PHE A 177 -25.05 -3.35 -4.02
CA PHE A 177 -26.39 -3.20 -4.58
C PHE A 177 -27.38 -4.24 -4.03
N ASP A 178 -26.99 -5.51 -3.93
CA ASP A 178 -27.84 -6.56 -3.36
C ASP A 178 -28.21 -6.26 -1.90
N VAL A 179 -27.26 -5.74 -1.12
CA VAL A 179 -27.47 -5.37 0.30
C VAL A 179 -28.33 -4.09 0.41
N GLN A 180 -28.20 -3.14 -0.52
CA GLN A 180 -29.10 -1.99 -0.63
C GLN A 180 -30.54 -2.43 -0.90
N VAL A 181 -30.75 -3.35 -1.84
CA VAL A 181 -32.09 -3.88 -2.15
C VAL A 181 -32.72 -4.54 -0.94
N GLN A 182 -31.95 -5.28 -0.14
CA GLN A 182 -32.43 -5.87 1.11
C GLN A 182 -32.85 -4.80 2.14
N LEU A 183 -32.07 -3.73 2.29
CA LEU A 183 -32.40 -2.62 3.19
C LEU A 183 -33.66 -1.88 2.73
N ILE A 184 -33.80 -1.59 1.43
CA ILE A 184 -35.00 -0.95 0.86
C ILE A 184 -36.22 -1.80 1.14
N ARG A 185 -36.14 -3.12 0.86
CA ARG A 185 -37.23 -4.04 1.15
C ARG A 185 -37.61 -3.98 2.63
N TYR A 186 -36.64 -4.02 3.54
CA TYR A 186 -36.91 -3.92 4.98
C TYR A 186 -37.68 -2.63 5.33
N TRP A 187 -37.22 -1.48 4.84
CA TRP A 187 -37.89 -0.19 5.07
C TRP A 187 -39.32 -0.18 4.50
N SER A 188 -39.53 -0.68 3.28
CA SER A 188 -40.85 -0.77 2.65
C SER A 188 -41.84 -1.61 3.46
N HIS A 189 -41.39 -2.67 4.16
CA HIS A 189 -42.26 -3.49 4.99
C HIS A 189 -42.63 -2.82 6.33
N ARG A 190 -41.86 -1.83 6.77
CA ARG A 190 -42.01 -1.22 8.11
C ARG A 190 -42.86 0.06 8.11
N ASN A 191 -43.28 0.57 6.95
CA ASN A 191 -44.10 1.79 6.79
C ASN A 191 -43.58 2.97 7.65
N SER A 192 -42.26 3.21 7.68
CA SER A 192 -41.67 4.23 8.55
C SER A 192 -41.55 5.56 7.80
N GLU A 193 -42.22 6.61 8.24
CA GLU A 193 -42.13 7.93 7.58
C GLU A 193 -40.77 8.63 7.74
N ASN A 194 -39.86 8.11 8.58
CA ASN A 194 -38.53 8.66 8.86
C ASN A 194 -37.40 7.81 8.26
N HIS A 195 -37.47 7.48 6.97
CA HIS A 195 -36.37 6.76 6.31
C HIS A 195 -35.20 7.71 6.00
N GLN A 196 -34.03 7.44 6.58
CA GLN A 196 -32.78 7.96 6.04
C GLN A 196 -32.59 7.42 4.62
N THR A 197 -32.07 8.23 3.68
CA THR A 197 -31.79 7.75 2.33
C THR A 197 -30.55 6.85 2.34
N ILE A 198 -30.49 5.85 1.45
CA ILE A 198 -29.27 5.04 1.24
C ILE A 198 -28.06 5.93 0.98
N GLU A 199 -28.24 6.98 0.16
CA GLU A 199 -27.19 7.95 -0.12
C GLU A 199 -26.63 8.62 1.14
N SER A 200 -27.49 8.96 2.11
CA SER A 200 -27.07 9.49 3.40
C SER A 200 -26.23 8.46 4.16
N ILE A 201 -26.63 7.18 4.10
CA ILE A 201 -25.90 6.10 4.75
C ILE A 201 -24.52 5.89 4.16
N GLU A 202 -24.44 5.83 2.84
CA GLU A 202 -23.19 5.63 2.12
C GLU A 202 -22.24 6.80 2.29
N LYS A 203 -22.75 8.03 2.31
CA LYS A 203 -21.94 9.20 2.63
C LYS A 203 -21.23 9.04 3.98
N GLN A 204 -21.93 8.54 4.99
CA GLN A 204 -21.33 8.30 6.32
C GLN A 204 -20.32 7.13 6.30
N ILE A 205 -20.59 6.07 5.52
CA ILE A 205 -19.64 4.96 5.34
C ILE A 205 -18.34 5.45 4.69
N LEU A 206 -18.44 6.23 3.62
CA LEU A 206 -17.29 6.78 2.91
C LEU A 206 -16.53 7.80 3.77
N GLU A 207 -17.24 8.60 4.56
CA GLU A 207 -16.63 9.51 5.55
C GLU A 207 -15.84 8.74 6.61
N TYR A 208 -16.42 7.68 7.16
CA TYR A 208 -15.74 6.79 8.10
C TYR A 208 -14.46 6.19 7.49
N ILE A 209 -14.56 5.59 6.30
CA ILE A 209 -13.41 4.98 5.61
C ILE A 209 -12.35 6.03 5.33
N SER A 210 -12.72 7.22 4.85
CA SER A 210 -11.79 8.32 4.57
C SER A 210 -10.99 8.74 5.80
N GLN A 211 -11.65 8.82 6.98
CA GLN A 211 -10.97 9.10 8.25
C GLN A 211 -10.03 7.98 8.67
N CYS A 212 -10.38 6.72 8.37
CA CYS A 212 -9.57 5.56 8.72
C CYS A 212 -8.41 5.29 7.74
N THR A 213 -8.48 5.81 6.51
CA THR A 213 -7.55 5.46 5.42
C THR A 213 -6.84 6.66 4.75
N PRO A 214 -6.51 7.77 5.45
CA PRO A 214 -5.90 8.93 4.81
C PRO A 214 -4.53 8.64 4.17
N TYR A 215 -3.83 7.62 4.69
CA TYR A 215 -2.56 7.14 4.19
C TYR A 215 -2.68 6.28 2.93
N VAL A 216 -3.81 5.60 2.73
CA VAL A 216 -4.01 4.65 1.63
C VAL A 216 -3.89 5.38 0.29
N LYS A 217 -4.63 6.47 0.12
CA LYS A 217 -4.54 7.30 -1.10
C LYS A 217 -3.11 7.81 -1.34
N LYS A 218 -2.43 8.30 -0.29
CA LYS A 218 -1.05 8.78 -0.38
C LYS A 218 -0.08 7.67 -0.79
N MET A 219 -0.26 6.46 -0.27
CA MET A 219 0.53 5.28 -0.63
C MET A 219 0.44 4.99 -2.13
N PHE A 220 -0.76 4.95 -2.68
CA PHE A 220 -0.98 4.71 -4.11
C PHE A 220 -0.45 5.84 -4.99
N GLN A 221 -0.66 7.09 -4.59
CA GLN A 221 -0.09 8.25 -5.28
C GLN A 221 1.45 8.22 -5.27
N GLY A 222 2.05 7.86 -4.14
CA GLY A 222 3.49 7.71 -3.98
C GLY A 222 4.06 6.63 -4.90
N ARG A 223 3.32 5.54 -5.18
CA ARG A 223 3.73 4.50 -6.15
C ARG A 223 3.81 5.02 -7.59
N ILE A 224 2.90 5.91 -7.96
CA ILE A 224 2.92 6.56 -9.28
C ILE A 224 4.06 7.57 -9.34
N GLU A 225 4.24 8.38 -8.29
CA GLU A 225 5.33 9.36 -8.24
C GLU A 225 6.70 8.71 -8.28
N LEU A 226 6.89 7.60 -7.54
CA LEU A 226 8.12 6.83 -7.57
C LEU A 226 8.47 6.38 -8.99
N ALA A 227 7.49 5.83 -9.73
CA ALA A 227 7.71 5.41 -11.11
C ALA A 227 8.00 6.58 -12.06
N LYS A 228 7.44 7.77 -11.82
CA LYS A 228 7.81 8.98 -12.60
C LYS A 228 9.25 9.39 -12.34
N VAL A 229 9.68 9.41 -11.08
CA VAL A 229 11.07 9.74 -10.73
C VAL A 229 12.03 8.67 -11.26
N GLU A 230 11.64 7.40 -11.30
CA GLU A 230 12.43 6.33 -11.96
C GLU A 230 12.70 6.62 -13.44
N ILE A 231 11.70 7.13 -14.16
CA ILE A 231 11.84 7.53 -15.56
C ILE A 231 12.80 8.71 -15.70
N GLU A 232 12.63 9.74 -14.86
CA GLU A 232 13.47 10.93 -14.86
C GLU A 232 14.93 10.58 -14.52
N GLU A 233 15.16 9.77 -13.48
CA GLU A 233 16.47 9.26 -13.09
C GLU A 233 17.13 8.47 -14.23
N TYR A 234 16.37 7.59 -14.90
CA TYR A 234 16.90 6.82 -16.02
C TYR A 234 17.32 7.70 -17.20
N LYS A 235 16.55 8.73 -17.51
CA LYS A 235 16.90 9.72 -18.55
C LYS A 235 18.16 10.49 -18.15
N ALA A 236 18.21 11.02 -16.93
CA ALA A 236 19.38 11.74 -16.43
C ALA A 236 20.65 10.88 -16.39
N LEU A 237 20.52 9.58 -16.07
CA LEU A 237 21.63 8.63 -16.14
C LEU A 237 22.10 8.43 -17.59
N THR A 238 21.16 8.30 -18.53
CA THR A 238 21.46 8.16 -19.96
C THR A 238 22.20 9.39 -20.49
N ASP A 239 21.74 10.58 -20.11
CA ASP A 239 22.37 11.85 -20.48
C ASP A 239 23.77 11.97 -19.89
N PHE A 240 23.94 11.65 -18.60
CA PHE A 240 25.24 11.58 -17.95
C PHE A 240 26.17 10.61 -18.70
N ASN A 241 25.70 9.40 -19.03
CA ASN A 241 26.51 8.40 -19.69
C ASN A 241 27.00 8.81 -21.09
N GLN A 242 26.28 9.70 -21.77
CA GLN A 242 26.67 10.20 -23.10
C GLN A 242 27.79 11.25 -23.05
N ILE A 243 27.88 12.00 -21.95
CA ILE A 243 28.77 13.17 -21.85
C ILE A 243 29.87 13.02 -20.80
N ALA A 244 29.78 12.01 -19.93
CA ALA A 244 30.73 11.80 -18.84
C ALA A 244 32.10 11.36 -19.34
N THR A 245 33.15 11.88 -18.71
CA THR A 245 34.52 11.42 -18.96
C THR A 245 34.77 10.05 -18.29
N PRO A 246 35.78 9.28 -18.72
CA PRO A 246 36.14 8.02 -18.07
C PRO A 246 36.42 8.16 -16.56
N ALA A 247 37.03 9.28 -16.15
CA ALA A 247 37.26 9.58 -14.73
C ALA A 247 35.94 9.77 -13.95
N GLN A 248 34.97 10.48 -14.54
CA GLN A 248 33.64 10.69 -13.97
C GLN A 248 32.84 9.39 -13.87
N PHE A 249 32.96 8.50 -14.86
CA PHE A 249 32.37 7.16 -14.82
C PHE A 249 32.94 6.30 -13.70
N ASN A 250 34.26 6.26 -13.54
CA ASN A 250 34.90 5.52 -12.45
C ASN A 250 34.44 6.04 -11.09
N PHE A 251 34.27 7.35 -10.96
CA PHE A 251 33.75 7.98 -9.75
C PHE A 251 32.30 7.57 -9.46
N HIS A 252 31.45 7.57 -10.48
CA HIS A 252 30.05 7.15 -10.37
C HIS A 252 29.91 5.73 -9.81
N PHE A 253 30.72 4.76 -10.27
CA PHE A 253 30.68 3.38 -9.76
C PHE A 253 30.97 3.27 -8.26
N VAL A 254 31.95 4.04 -7.77
CA VAL A 254 32.27 4.08 -6.33
C VAL A 254 31.08 4.64 -5.55
N LEU A 255 30.49 5.73 -6.03
CA LEU A 255 29.40 6.41 -5.35
C LEU A 255 28.09 5.61 -5.36
N GLU A 256 27.80 4.90 -6.45
CA GLU A 256 26.60 4.08 -6.60
C GLU A 256 26.42 3.08 -5.45
N SER A 257 27.49 2.34 -5.12
CA SER A 257 27.46 1.34 -4.05
C SER A 257 27.19 1.98 -2.68
N LYS A 258 27.83 3.12 -2.39
CA LYS A 258 27.66 3.89 -1.15
C LYS A 258 26.26 4.47 -1.02
N VAL A 259 25.71 5.04 -2.09
CA VAL A 259 24.34 5.59 -2.11
C VAL A 259 23.30 4.49 -1.83
N LYS A 260 23.48 3.31 -2.42
CA LYS A 260 22.62 2.15 -2.14
C LYS A 260 22.69 1.74 -0.66
N GLN A 261 23.90 1.67 -0.09
CA GLN A 261 24.09 1.36 1.32
C GLN A 261 23.46 2.41 2.24
N CYS A 262 23.69 3.69 1.94
CA CYS A 262 23.11 4.82 2.68
C CYS A 262 21.57 4.77 2.67
N SER A 263 20.94 4.48 1.53
CA SER A 263 19.49 4.31 1.45
C SER A 263 18.96 3.17 2.31
N MET A 264 19.62 2.01 2.31
CA MET A 264 19.22 0.90 3.19
C MET A 264 19.30 1.29 4.67
N LYS A 265 20.33 2.05 5.06
CA LYS A 265 20.49 2.56 6.42
C LYS A 265 19.45 3.62 6.77
N ASN A 266 19.17 4.56 5.86
CA ASN A 266 18.11 5.55 6.02
C ASN A 266 16.74 4.89 6.21
N LYS A 267 16.40 3.94 5.33
CA LYS A 267 15.17 3.15 5.45
C LYS A 267 15.05 2.47 6.80
N SER A 268 16.12 1.82 7.26
CA SER A 268 16.14 1.15 8.57
C SER A 268 15.95 2.15 9.71
N PHE A 269 16.66 3.29 9.67
CA PHE A 269 16.56 4.35 10.66
C PHE A 269 15.12 4.90 10.75
N VAL A 270 14.56 5.35 9.63
CA VAL A 270 13.22 5.94 9.56
C VAL A 270 12.14 4.94 10.00
N MET A 271 12.23 3.69 9.56
CA MET A 271 11.34 2.60 9.98
C MET A 271 11.35 2.36 11.49
N VAL A 272 12.54 2.34 12.11
CA VAL A 272 12.69 2.08 13.54
C VAL A 272 12.24 3.28 14.36
N THR A 273 12.53 4.50 13.90
CA THR A 273 12.02 5.73 14.51
C THR A 273 10.50 5.75 14.53
N LYS A 274 9.83 5.44 13.40
CA LYS A 274 8.36 5.34 13.36
C LYS A 274 7.80 4.22 14.23
N ARG A 275 8.47 3.07 14.29
CA ARG A 275 8.13 2.00 15.22
C ARG A 275 8.20 2.45 16.68
N ALA A 276 9.23 3.22 17.04
CA ALA A 276 9.37 3.76 18.38
C ALA A 276 8.24 4.76 18.72
N GLU A 277 7.83 5.62 17.78
CA GLU A 277 6.67 6.51 17.94
C GLU A 277 5.37 5.75 18.25
N TYR A 278 5.22 4.54 17.70
CA TYR A 278 4.03 3.70 17.86
C TYR A 278 4.16 2.63 18.96
N ASP A 279 5.24 2.65 19.75
CA ASP A 279 5.56 1.61 20.74
C ASP A 279 5.57 0.18 20.14
N LEU A 280 5.93 0.08 18.85
CA LEU A 280 5.99 -1.16 18.07
C LEU A 280 7.42 -1.73 18.06
N LEU A 281 7.74 -2.51 19.07
CA LEU A 281 9.08 -3.07 19.22
C LEU A 281 9.48 -4.00 18.04
N PRO A 282 10.74 -3.94 17.57
CA PRO A 282 11.30 -5.00 16.76
C PRO A 282 11.20 -6.35 17.47
N LYS A 283 10.94 -7.41 16.70
CA LYS A 283 10.79 -8.78 17.21
C LYS A 283 11.94 -9.27 18.10
N PHE A 284 13.15 -8.73 17.92
CA PHE A 284 14.30 -9.11 18.74
C PHE A 284 14.29 -8.45 20.14
N ILE A 285 13.69 -7.26 20.28
CA ILE A 285 13.52 -6.57 21.58
C ILE A 285 12.35 -7.18 22.33
N GLU A 286 11.25 -7.52 21.64
CA GLU A 286 10.05 -8.11 22.21
C GLU A 286 10.31 -9.43 22.96
N LYS A 287 11.32 -10.21 22.53
CA LYS A 287 11.70 -11.48 23.15
C LYS A 287 12.23 -11.38 24.59
N MET A 288 12.59 -10.19 25.06
CA MET A 288 13.03 -9.99 26.44
C MET A 288 11.89 -9.46 27.29
N GLU A 289 11.36 -10.34 28.14
CA GLU A 289 10.33 -10.04 29.14
C GLU A 289 10.89 -10.41 30.51
N PHE A 290 10.87 -9.45 31.45
CA PHE A 290 11.32 -9.67 32.83
C PHE A 290 10.11 -9.98 33.72
N SER A 291 9.23 -10.87 33.26
CA SER A 291 8.13 -11.41 34.05
C SER A 291 8.53 -12.79 34.56
N PHE A 292 8.47 -12.96 35.87
CA PHE A 292 8.64 -14.26 36.52
C PHE A 292 7.41 -14.53 37.36
N LYS A 293 7.01 -15.80 37.41
CA LYS A 293 5.88 -16.22 38.26
C LYS A 293 6.31 -16.09 39.71
N ILE A 294 5.53 -15.33 40.48
CA ILE A 294 5.69 -15.21 41.93
C ILE A 294 4.89 -16.34 42.57
N ASP A 295 5.39 -16.87 43.68
CA ASP A 295 4.60 -17.77 44.53
C ASP A 295 3.55 -16.94 45.30
N GLU A 296 2.31 -16.98 44.81
CA GLU A 296 1.18 -16.21 45.35
C GLU A 296 0.72 -16.74 46.72
N SER A 297 1.22 -17.90 47.18
CA SER A 297 0.83 -18.47 48.49
C SER A 297 1.51 -17.81 49.68
N VAL A 298 2.56 -17.03 49.44
CA VAL A 298 3.44 -16.46 50.49
C VAL A 298 3.22 -14.96 50.70
N MET A 299 2.41 -14.32 49.85
CA MET A 299 2.23 -12.87 49.80
C MET A 299 0.74 -12.52 49.70
N SER A 300 0.38 -11.30 50.12
CA SER A 300 -0.98 -10.79 49.90
C SER A 300 -1.21 -10.57 48.40
N GLN A 301 -2.47 -10.62 47.95
CA GLN A 301 -2.82 -10.34 46.55
C GLN A 301 -2.40 -8.92 46.11
N GLU A 302 -2.44 -7.96 47.03
CA GLU A 302 -2.00 -6.59 46.78
C GLU A 302 -0.49 -6.54 46.53
N ASP A 303 0.31 -7.23 47.35
CA ASP A 303 1.77 -7.27 47.19
C ASP A 303 2.19 -8.02 45.92
N VAL A 304 1.49 -9.11 45.57
CA VAL A 304 1.66 -9.84 44.31
C VAL A 304 1.41 -8.91 43.12
N GLN A 305 0.33 -8.14 43.16
CA GLN A 305 -0.02 -7.20 42.09
C GLN A 305 1.03 -6.07 41.96
N VAL A 306 1.49 -5.51 43.09
CA VAL A 306 2.57 -4.50 43.12
C VAL A 306 3.85 -5.06 42.50
N MET A 307 4.21 -6.30 42.81
CA MET A 307 5.40 -6.94 42.24
C MET A 307 5.27 -7.15 40.72
N TYR A 308 4.11 -7.61 40.23
CA TYR A 308 3.86 -7.70 38.79
C TYR A 308 3.93 -6.32 38.11
N ASP A 309 3.45 -5.26 38.77
CA ASP A 309 3.56 -3.90 38.26
C ASP A 309 5.01 -3.41 38.18
N GLN A 310 5.84 -3.74 39.18
CA GLN A 310 7.28 -3.47 39.15
C GLN A 310 7.97 -4.24 38.01
N MET A 311 7.66 -5.52 37.80
CA MET A 311 8.20 -6.31 36.68
C MET A 311 7.79 -5.75 35.32
N ARG A 312 6.52 -5.34 35.18
CA ARG A 312 6.02 -4.66 33.99
C ARG A 312 6.77 -3.36 33.74
N LYS A 313 7.04 -2.59 34.79
CA LYS A 313 7.82 -1.35 34.71
C LYS A 313 9.27 -1.61 34.27
N ILE A 314 9.97 -2.56 34.88
CA ILE A 314 11.34 -2.93 34.50
C ILE A 314 11.40 -3.37 33.03
N THR A 315 10.44 -4.21 32.62
CA THR A 315 10.32 -4.67 31.23
C THR A 315 10.12 -3.51 30.26
N LYS A 316 9.23 -2.56 30.60
CA LYS A 316 8.99 -1.36 29.80
C LYS A 316 10.25 -0.49 29.70
N ASP A 317 10.90 -0.21 30.84
CA ASP A 317 12.09 0.64 30.90
C ASP A 317 13.25 0.05 30.07
N TYR A 318 13.48 -1.27 30.16
CA TYR A 318 14.45 -1.97 29.31
C TYR A 318 14.13 -1.81 27.82
N ARG A 319 12.87 -2.07 27.42
CA ARG A 319 12.43 -1.97 26.03
C ARG A 319 12.63 -0.56 25.48
N THR A 320 12.30 0.47 26.27
CA THR A 320 12.51 1.88 25.90
C THR A 320 14.00 2.20 25.73
N GLN A 321 14.85 1.80 26.67
CA GLN A 321 16.30 2.04 26.58
C GLN A 321 16.93 1.34 25.37
N MET A 322 16.58 0.07 25.14
CA MET A 322 17.07 -0.69 23.99
C MET A 322 16.63 -0.08 22.66
N MET A 323 15.37 0.36 22.57
CA MET A 323 14.89 1.06 21.37
C MET A 323 15.66 2.36 21.15
N ALA A 324 15.87 3.16 22.20
CA ALA A 324 16.60 4.43 22.10
C ALA A 324 18.05 4.22 21.64
N LEU A 325 18.75 3.22 22.19
CA LEU A 325 20.09 2.85 21.75
C LEU A 325 20.12 2.40 20.29
N TYR A 326 19.14 1.59 19.88
CA TYR A 326 19.06 1.10 18.51
C TYR A 326 18.79 2.22 17.50
N VAL A 327 17.84 3.12 17.80
CA VAL A 327 17.58 4.33 16.99
C VAL A 327 18.85 5.18 16.86
N ARG A 328 19.56 5.42 17.97
CA ARG A 328 20.79 6.22 17.98
C ARG A 328 21.91 5.58 17.15
N SER A 329 22.07 4.25 17.22
CA SER A 329 23.04 3.52 16.41
C SER A 329 22.76 3.69 14.92
N LEU A 330 21.51 3.50 14.51
CA LEU A 330 21.10 3.66 13.11
C LEU A 330 21.25 5.09 12.61
N ALA A 331 20.91 6.09 13.44
CA ALA A 331 21.10 7.50 13.12
C ALA A 331 22.57 7.80 12.83
N ARG A 332 23.48 7.30 13.67
CA ARG A 332 24.92 7.51 13.51
C ARG A 332 25.47 6.85 12.25
N GLU A 333 25.07 5.62 11.97
CA GLU A 333 25.48 4.92 10.74
C GLU A 333 25.02 5.66 9.48
N TYR A 334 23.77 6.14 9.48
CA TYR A 334 23.23 6.94 8.38
C TYR A 334 23.97 8.27 8.21
N GLU A 335 24.21 8.99 9.31
CA GLU A 335 24.94 10.27 9.30
C GLU A 335 26.33 10.12 8.70
N LEU A 336 27.11 9.12 9.15
CA LEU A 336 28.46 8.86 8.65
C LEU A 336 28.48 8.62 7.13
N LEU A 337 27.59 7.75 6.64
CA LEU A 337 27.50 7.45 5.21
C LEU A 337 27.02 8.66 4.39
N SER A 338 26.07 9.44 4.92
CA SER A 338 25.57 10.65 4.27
C SER A 338 26.67 11.70 4.14
N SER A 339 27.44 11.95 5.20
CA SER A 339 28.59 12.86 5.18
C SER A 339 29.68 12.38 4.21
N GLU A 340 29.96 11.09 4.17
CA GLU A 340 30.94 10.51 3.25
C GLU A 340 30.50 10.69 1.78
N ILE A 341 29.23 10.44 1.48
CA ILE A 341 28.67 10.65 0.13
C ILE A 341 28.77 12.12 -0.26
N LYS A 342 28.38 13.06 0.62
CA LYS A 342 28.47 14.50 0.35
C LYS A 342 29.91 14.92 0.01
N ARG A 343 30.88 14.52 0.83
CA ARG A 343 32.30 14.79 0.59
C ARG A 343 32.80 14.15 -0.71
N THR A 344 32.31 12.95 -1.04
CA THR A 344 32.65 12.28 -2.29
C THR A 344 32.08 13.08 -3.48
N VAL A 345 30.82 13.52 -3.44
CA VAL A 345 30.24 14.37 -4.49
C VAL A 345 30.97 15.70 -4.65
N GLU A 346 31.45 16.32 -3.57
CA GLU A 346 32.27 17.55 -3.63
C GLU A 346 33.62 17.35 -4.34
N LEU A 347 34.19 16.15 -4.24
CA LEU A 347 35.44 15.76 -4.91
C LEU A 347 35.23 15.25 -6.34
N PHE A 348 34.01 15.32 -6.87
CA PHE A 348 33.72 14.86 -8.21
C PHE A 348 34.59 15.61 -9.24
N PRO A 349 35.17 14.93 -10.25
CA PRO A 349 36.03 15.56 -11.24
C PRO A 349 35.33 16.73 -11.95
N GLN A 350 35.81 17.95 -11.67
CA GLN A 350 35.36 19.21 -12.24
C GLN A 350 36.57 19.84 -12.95
N ASP A 351 36.90 19.38 -14.15
CA ASP A 351 38.19 19.80 -14.70
C ASP A 351 38.14 21.18 -15.33
N LYS A 352 38.92 22.08 -14.72
CA LYS A 352 39.47 23.27 -15.38
C LYS A 352 40.60 22.92 -16.38
N ASP A 353 41.07 21.68 -16.45
CA ASP A 353 42.28 21.31 -17.23
C ASP A 353 42.19 20.03 -18.12
N GLN A 354 41.04 19.35 -18.26
CA GLN A 354 40.94 18.14 -19.09
C GLN A 354 39.69 18.09 -19.98
N GLY A 355 39.86 18.59 -21.21
CA GLY A 355 39.02 18.20 -22.35
C GLY A 355 37.61 18.80 -22.44
N PHE A 356 37.07 18.78 -23.65
CA PHE A 356 35.70 19.18 -23.97
C PHE A 356 34.72 18.24 -23.22
N GLY A 357 33.86 18.79 -22.34
CA GLY A 357 32.75 18.04 -21.71
C GLY A 357 32.77 17.86 -20.18
N ALA A 358 33.89 18.15 -19.48
CA ALA A 358 34.02 17.89 -18.03
C ALA A 358 32.96 18.62 -17.17
N THR A 359 32.71 19.91 -17.44
CA THR A 359 31.68 20.71 -16.75
C THR A 359 30.27 20.18 -17.01
N ALA A 360 29.97 19.79 -18.24
CA ALA A 360 28.67 19.25 -18.61
C ALA A 360 28.41 17.90 -17.92
N GLY A 361 29.43 17.03 -17.86
CA GLY A 361 29.37 15.77 -17.13
C GLY A 361 29.13 15.94 -15.63
N HIS A 362 29.76 16.93 -14.99
CA HIS A 362 29.49 17.25 -13.58
C HIS A 362 28.05 17.72 -13.34
N VAL A 363 27.52 18.58 -14.22
CA VAL A 363 26.13 19.08 -14.10
C VAL A 363 25.13 17.93 -14.28
N ALA A 364 25.30 17.08 -15.30
CA ALA A 364 24.43 15.93 -15.51
C ALA A 364 24.52 14.92 -14.36
N PHE A 365 25.72 14.69 -13.83
CA PHE A 365 25.92 13.83 -12.66
C PHE A 365 25.15 14.36 -11.44
N LYS A 366 25.26 15.66 -11.15
CA LYS A 366 24.56 16.29 -10.03
C LYS A 366 23.05 16.13 -10.18
N HIS A 367 22.51 16.43 -11.36
CA HIS A 367 21.08 16.29 -11.63
C HIS A 367 20.60 14.83 -11.48
N TYR A 368 21.35 13.87 -12.03
CA TYR A 368 21.09 12.45 -11.84
C TYR A 368 21.09 12.06 -10.35
N HIS A 369 22.06 12.53 -9.58
CA HIS A 369 22.17 12.23 -8.15
C HIS A 369 21.02 12.82 -7.32
N GLU A 370 20.58 14.04 -7.63
CA GLU A 370 19.41 14.66 -7.00
C GLU A 370 18.13 13.84 -7.24
N LEU A 371 17.92 13.37 -8.47
CA LEU A 371 16.78 12.50 -8.82
C LEU A 371 16.87 11.14 -8.12
N ARG A 372 18.07 10.55 -8.06
CA ARG A 372 18.30 9.29 -7.33
C ARG A 372 18.04 9.43 -5.84
N GLU A 373 18.46 10.53 -5.22
CA GLU A 373 18.16 10.83 -3.82
C GLU A 373 16.65 10.98 -3.60
N LYS A 374 15.97 11.74 -4.47
CA LYS A 374 14.51 11.88 -4.45
C LYS A 374 13.80 10.52 -4.53
N ARG A 375 14.21 9.65 -5.47
CA ARG A 375 13.64 8.29 -5.60
C ARG A 375 13.81 7.48 -4.31
N LEU A 376 15.01 7.50 -3.72
CA LEU A 376 15.31 6.73 -2.53
C LEU A 376 14.52 7.23 -1.31
N ASN A 377 14.31 8.55 -1.19
CA ASN A 377 13.46 9.12 -0.15
C ASN A 377 11.99 8.69 -0.32
N LEU A 378 11.46 8.67 -1.55
CA LEU A 378 10.12 8.13 -1.82
C LEU A 378 10.00 6.64 -1.47
N GLU A 379 11.03 5.82 -1.75
CA GLU A 379 11.05 4.40 -1.34
C GLU A 379 11.05 4.23 0.19
N VAL A 380 11.68 5.16 0.92
CA VAL A 380 11.68 5.19 2.39
C VAL A 380 10.29 5.57 2.91
N GLU A 381 9.69 6.65 2.40
CA GLU A 381 8.34 7.07 2.75
C GLU A 381 7.31 5.96 2.49
N GLN A 382 7.39 5.31 1.33
CA GLN A 382 6.50 4.18 1.01
C GLN A 382 6.57 3.04 2.01
N SER A 383 7.74 2.82 2.61
CA SER A 383 7.91 1.74 3.58
C SER A 383 7.22 2.02 4.92
N LEU A 384 6.80 3.25 5.18
CA LEU A 384 6.12 3.63 6.41
C LEU A 384 4.62 3.34 6.41
N TYR A 385 3.98 3.26 5.24
CA TYR A 385 2.52 3.21 5.14
C TYR A 385 1.88 2.01 5.85
N PHE A 386 2.55 0.86 5.91
CA PHE A 386 2.02 -0.28 6.66
C PHE A 386 2.00 -0.03 8.18
N LEU A 387 2.90 0.82 8.70
CA LEU A 387 2.88 1.21 10.11
C LEU A 387 1.72 2.17 10.40
N GLU A 388 1.38 3.03 9.44
CA GLU A 388 0.20 3.91 9.52
C GLU A 388 -1.10 3.10 9.48
N GLU A 389 -1.14 1.98 8.74
CA GLU A 389 -2.29 1.06 8.72
C GLU A 389 -2.49 0.29 10.03
N ILE A 390 -1.42 0.02 10.77
CA ILE A 390 -1.47 -0.67 12.06
C ILE A 390 -1.85 0.29 13.19
N GLN A 391 -1.81 1.60 12.96
CA GLN A 391 -2.09 2.58 14.00
C GLN A 391 -3.53 2.42 14.51
N PRO A 392 -3.75 2.17 15.82
CA PRO A 392 -5.09 2.18 16.38
C PRO A 392 -5.67 3.58 16.23
N MET A 393 -6.94 3.65 15.85
CA MET A 393 -7.67 4.91 15.67
C MET A 393 -7.50 5.75 16.94
N LYS A 394 -6.76 6.86 16.85
CA LYS A 394 -6.76 7.87 17.91
C LYS A 394 -8.13 8.55 17.82
N ILE A 395 -9.09 8.10 18.62
CA ILE A 395 -10.37 8.82 18.85
C ILE A 395 -10.07 10.08 19.69
N SER A 396 -9.07 10.87 19.28
CA SER A 396 -8.60 12.05 20.00
C SER A 396 -8.66 13.26 19.07
N SER A 397 -9.86 13.62 18.64
CA SER A 397 -10.26 14.96 18.18
C SER A 397 -11.71 15.00 17.66
N ILE A 398 -12.70 14.52 18.44
CA ILE A 398 -14.14 14.78 18.16
C ILE A 398 -14.74 15.68 19.25
N THR A 399 -13.90 16.39 20.00
CA THR A 399 -14.33 17.47 20.90
C THR A 399 -13.50 18.72 20.61
N SER A 400 -13.89 19.42 19.56
CA SER A 400 -13.59 20.85 19.38
C SER A 400 -14.78 21.51 18.73
#